data_AF-A0A850C6B4-F1
#
_entry.id   AF-A0A850C6B4-F1
#
_cell.length_a   1.000
_cell.length_b   1.000
_cell.length_c   1.000
_cell.angle_alpha   90.00
_cell.angle_beta   90.00
_cell.angle_gamma   90.00
#
_symmetry.space_group_name_H-M   'P 1'
#
loop_
_entity.id
_entity.type
_entity.pdbx_description
1 polymer ?
#
loop_
_entity_poly.entity_id
_entity_poly.type
_entity_poly.pdbx_seq_one_letter_code
_entity_poly.pdbx_strand_id
1 'polypeptide(L)' 'MSTRGGSVNRTREALIDVAARLLDEGGTDAVTLRQVGHGAGVSHNAPYKHFAGKEALLAAVAARELQGL' A
#
# COMPACT_ATOMS: atom_id res chain seq x y z
N MET A 1 -4.41 6.60 28.47
CA MET A 1 -3.74 5.74 27.47
C MET A 1 -4.44 6.00 26.13
N SER A 2 -3.92 6.97 25.36
CA SER A 2 -4.66 7.60 24.26
C SER A 2 -4.48 6.86 22.93
N THR A 3 -5.47 6.05 22.59
CA THR A 3 -5.59 5.35 21.30
C THR A 3 -6.18 6.29 20.24
N ARG A 4 -5.37 7.15 19.60
CA ARG A 4 -5.85 7.97 18.47
C ARG A 4 -4.93 8.04 17.24
N GLY A 5 -3.83 7.26 17.20
CA GLY A 5 -2.90 7.21 16.06
C GLY A 5 -2.83 5.89 15.28
N GLY A 6 -3.49 4.81 15.75
CA GLY A 6 -3.21 3.44 15.28
C GLY A 6 -3.87 2.98 13.98
N SER A 7 -4.94 3.65 13.51
CA SER A 7 -5.77 3.11 12.42
C SER A 7 -5.34 3.57 11.01
N VAL A 8 -4.75 4.76 10.87
CA VAL A 8 -4.35 5.30 9.55
C VAL A 8 -3.07 4.66 9.05
N ASN A 9 -2.14 4.34 9.96
CA ASN A 9 -0.88 3.69 9.60
C ASN A 9 -1.12 2.25 9.13
N ARG A 10 -1.99 1.50 9.83
CA ARG A 10 -2.33 0.11 9.49
C ARG A 10 -2.88 -0.05 8.07
N THR A 11 -3.73 0.87 7.61
CA THR A 11 -4.23 0.84 6.22
C THR A 11 -3.11 1.09 5.22
N ARG A 12 -2.24 2.08 5.50
CA ARG A 12 -1.12 2.39 4.61
C ARG A 12 -0.16 1.20 4.49
N GLU A 13 0.16 0.56 5.61
CA GLU A 13 1.01 -0.64 5.64
C GLU A 13 0.39 -1.80 4.85
N ALA A 14 -0.90 -2.10 5.08
CA ALA A 14 -1.59 -3.14 4.34
C ALA A 14 -1.62 -2.90 2.82
N LEU A 15 -1.74 -1.65 2.38
CA LEU A 15 -1.65 -1.28 0.97
C LEU A 15 -0.23 -1.53 0.42
N ILE A 16 0.82 -1.25 1.19
CA ILE A 16 2.21 -1.51 0.78
C ILE A 16 2.48 -3.01 0.72
N ASP A 17 1.99 -3.80 1.68
CA ASP A 17 2.12 -5.26 1.69
C ASP A 17 1.53 -5.89 0.42
N VAL A 18 0.30 -5.51 0.08
CA VAL A 18 -0.39 -6.03 -1.10
C VAL A 18 0.28 -5.56 -2.38
N ALA A 19 0.77 -4.32 -2.43
CA ALA A 19 1.49 -3.81 -3.59
C ALA A 19 2.80 -4.56 -3.83
N ALA A 20 3.56 -4.86 -2.78
CA ALA A 20 4.78 -5.66 -2.88
C ALA A 20 4.47 -7.05 -3.43
N ARG A 21 3.44 -7.72 -2.90
CA ARG A 21 3.01 -9.03 -3.39
C ARG A 21 2.61 -9.02 -4.87
N LEU A 22 1.80 -8.04 -5.29
CA LEU A 22 1.40 -7.93 -6.69
C LEU A 22 2.58 -7.64 -7.61
N LEU A 23 3.56 -6.87 -7.12
CA LEU A 23 4.80 -6.59 -7.84
C LEU A 23 5.62 -7.87 -8.06
N ASP A 24 5.71 -8.74 -7.04
CA ASP A 24 6.41 -10.03 -7.15
C ASP A 24 5.69 -11.00 -8.10
N GLU A 25 4.36 -11.02 -8.08
CA GLU A 25 3.55 -11.96 -8.87
C GLU A 25 3.44 -11.57 -10.35
N GLY A 26 3.36 -10.27 -10.66
CA GLY A 26 3.01 -9.80 -12.01
C GLY A 26 3.74 -8.54 -12.46
N GLY A 27 4.79 -8.13 -11.75
CA GLY A 27 5.55 -6.93 -12.07
C GLY A 27 4.74 -5.65 -11.88
N THR A 28 5.27 -4.55 -12.42
CA THR A 28 4.69 -3.22 -12.20
C THR A 28 3.28 -3.10 -12.78
N ASP A 29 2.97 -3.76 -13.90
CA ASP A 29 1.65 -3.71 -14.54
C ASP A 29 0.54 -4.31 -13.67
N ALA A 30 0.84 -5.31 -12.83
CA ALA A 30 -0.11 -5.87 -11.87
C ALA A 30 -0.43 -4.93 -10.69
N VAL A 31 0.38 -3.89 -10.48
CA VAL A 31 0.20 -2.94 -9.37
C VAL A 31 -0.67 -1.78 -9.80
N THR A 32 -1.92 -1.77 -9.34
CA THR A 32 -2.84 -0.63 -9.46
C THR A 32 -3.46 -0.27 -8.11
N LEU A 33 -3.76 1.01 -7.86
CA LEU A 33 -4.40 1.44 -6.60
C LEU A 33 -5.72 0.68 -6.32
N ARG A 34 -6.45 0.34 -7.38
CA ARG A 34 -7.68 -0.45 -7.30
C ARG A 34 -7.40 -1.88 -6.82
N GLN A 35 -6.49 -2.60 -7.48
CA GLN A 35 -6.17 -3.99 -7.11
C GLN A 35 -5.55 -4.07 -5.72
N VAL A 36 -4.71 -3.10 -5.39
CA VAL A 36 -4.08 -3.00 -4.06
C VAL A 36 -5.14 -2.75 -2.98
N GLY A 37 -6.08 -1.82 -3.20
CA GLY A 37 -7.18 -1.59 -2.28
C GLY A 37 -8.08 -2.81 -2.10
N HIS A 38 -8.35 -3.53 -3.19
CA HIS A 38 -9.12 -4.77 -3.15
C HIS A 38 -8.39 -5.86 -2.35
N GLY A 39 -7.11 -6.11 -2.65
CA GLY A 39 -6.32 -7.12 -1.94
C GLY A 39 -6.09 -6.79 -0.46
N ALA A 40 -6.08 -5.49 -0.10
CA ALA A 40 -5.97 -5.04 1.28
C ALA A 40 -7.31 -5.09 2.05
N GLY A 41 -8.42 -5.43 1.39
CA GLY A 41 -9.74 -5.50 2.02
C GLY A 41 -10.28 -4.15 2.50
N VAL A 42 -9.85 -3.05 1.87
CA VAL A 42 -10.25 -1.70 2.28
C VAL A 42 -11.26 -1.07 1.31
N SER A 43 -11.94 -0.02 1.78
CA SER A 43 -12.88 0.72 0.92
C SER A 43 -12.18 1.27 -0.33
N HIS A 44 -12.92 1.36 -1.44
CA HIS A 44 -12.39 1.78 -2.73
C HIS A 44 -11.72 3.16 -2.70
N ASN A 45 -12.13 4.05 -1.79
CA ASN A 45 -11.56 5.38 -1.65
C ASN A 45 -10.30 5.42 -0.76
N ALA A 46 -10.03 4.38 0.03
CA ALA A 46 -8.90 4.36 0.96
C ALA A 46 -7.53 4.48 0.26
N PRO A 47 -7.21 3.73 -0.82
CA PRO A 47 -5.91 3.84 -1.49
C PRO A 47 -5.62 5.25 -1.98
N TYR A 48 -6.62 5.91 -2.56
CA TYR A 48 -6.52 7.28 -3.07
C TYR A 48 -6.31 8.34 -1.99
N LYS A 49 -6.68 8.05 -0.73
CA LYS A 49 -6.39 8.92 0.42
C LYS A 49 -4.97 8.77 0.94
N HIS A 50 -4.32 7.63 0.68
CA HIS A 50 -2.98 7.33 1.19
C HIS A 50 -1.88 7.56 0.14
N PHE A 51 -2.20 7.40 -1.14
CA PHE A 51 -1.24 7.54 -2.23
C PHE A 51 -1.84 8.39 -3.35
N ALA A 52 -1.06 9.36 -3.82
CA ALA A 52 -1.43 10.21 -4.95
C ALA A 52 -1.51 9.44 -6.28
N GLY A 53 -0.89 8.25 -6.36
CA GLY A 53 -0.85 7.44 -7.56
C GLY A 53 -0.04 6.15 -7.38
N LYS A 54 0.03 5.35 -8.46
CA LYS A 54 0.82 4.12 -8.53
C LYS A 54 2.29 4.37 -8.21
N GLU A 55 2.88 5.44 -8.74
CA GLU A 55 4.29 5.76 -8.51
C GLU A 55 4.59 6.07 -7.04
N ALA A 56 3.72 6.83 -6.38
CA ALA A 56 3.87 7.12 -4.95
C ALA A 56 3.76 5.85 -4.08
N LEU A 57 2.91 4.89 -4.49
CA LEU A 57 2.81 3.58 -3.85
C LEU A 57 4.07 2.75 -4.06
N LEU A 58 4.56 2.64 -5.29
CA LEU A 58 5.78 1.90 -5.63
C LEU A 58 7.01 2.48 -4.93
N ALA A 59 7.11 3.80 -4.83
CA ALA A 59 8.18 4.46 -4.07
C ALA A 59 8.12 4.10 -2.57
N ALA A 60 6.92 3.96 -2.00
CA ALA A 60 6.75 3.53 -0.62
C ALA A 60 7.11 2.05 -0.41
N VAL A 61 6.81 1.18 -1.38
CA VAL A 61 7.27 -0.21 -1.39
C VAL A 61 8.81 -0.26 -1.41
N ALA A 62 9.44 0.43 -2.37
CA ALA A 62 10.88 0.48 -2.48
C ALA A 62 11.55 1.02 -1.20
N ALA A 63 11.00 2.08 -0.60
CA ALA A 63 11.50 2.63 0.65
C ALA A 63 11.41 1.60 1.80
N ARG A 64 10.34 0.80 1.88
CA ARG A 64 10.19 -0.24 2.90
C ARG A 64 11.23 -1.35 2.74
N GLU A 65 11.41 -1.87 1.53
CA GLU A 65 12.36 -2.95 1.26
C GLU A 65 13.80 -2.53 1.56
N LEU A 66 14.17 -1.28 1.23
CA LEU A 66 15.48 -0.71 1.58
C LEU A 66 15.71 -0.57 3.08
N GLN A 67 14.65 -0.41 3.87
CA GLN A 67 14.73 -0.33 5.33
C GLN A 67 14.76 -1.71 6.00
N GLY A 68 14.40 -2.78 5.28
CA GLY A 68 14.41 -4.17 5.76
C GLY A 68 15.69 -4.95 5.44
N LEU A 69 16.63 -4.34 4.69
CA LEU A 69 18.00 -4.82 4.48
C LEU A 69 18.88 -4.52 5.70
#